data_AF-A0AB39SLX0-F1
#
_entry.id   AF-A0AB39SLX0-F1
#
_cell.length_a   1.000
_cell.length_b   1.000
_cell.length_c   1.000
_cell.angle_alpha   90.00
_cell.angle_beta   90.00
_cell.angle_gamma   90.00
#
_symmetry.space_group_name_H-M   'P 1'
#
loop_
_entity.id
_entity.type
_entity.pdbx_description
1 polymer ?
#
loop_
_entity_poly.entity_id
_entity_poly.type
_entity_poly.pdbx_seq_one_letter_code
_entity_poly.pdbx_strand_id
1 'polypeptide(L)'
;MIDPVQRVPAMVLAASFLLVGCGAGGTVETMGQGVGGPTVRARVATPAPTPTASLEVAPQQLPGLGPKTLAAVPSTTRQAVVVTGRGRNSPISTVVLYERTEAGWRAGPSWPAHNALRGWTDHHRAGDLHSPIGVYTLADAGGLLPDPGTRLPYDRSGAFTAPGTGFEGEPLTGSFDYVIAINYNRPGADATGAGQPGVQRDAPHSLRRNDHPVRPQPGRSGRP
;
A
#
# COMPACT_ATOMS: atom_id res chain seq x y z
N MET A 1 30.08 -18.19 43.26
CA MET A 1 29.50 -19.54 43.24
C MET A 1 28.46 -19.52 42.13
N ILE A 2 28.89 -19.99 40.96
CA ILE A 2 28.17 -20.04 39.68
C ILE A 2 27.78 -21.50 39.51
N ASP A 3 26.52 -21.77 39.17
CA ASP A 3 26.04 -23.07 38.66
C ASP A 3 24.60 -22.90 38.10
N PRO A 4 24.15 -23.73 37.14
CA PRO A 4 24.23 -23.32 35.74
C PRO A 4 22.91 -23.38 34.95
N VAL A 5 23.01 -22.78 33.76
CA VAL A 5 22.15 -22.86 32.58
C VAL A 5 21.59 -24.27 32.34
N GLN A 6 20.26 -24.38 32.22
CA GLN A 6 19.60 -25.47 31.49
C GLN A 6 19.09 -24.96 30.15
N ARG A 7 19.71 -25.45 29.07
CA ARG A 7 19.21 -25.41 27.70
C ARG A 7 18.41 -26.69 27.46
N VAL A 8 17.15 -26.56 27.03
CA VAL A 8 16.38 -27.68 26.48
C VAL A 8 16.19 -27.42 24.98
N PRO A 9 16.58 -28.35 24.10
CA PRO A 9 16.35 -28.26 22.66
C PRO A 9 15.06 -28.97 22.23
N ALA A 10 14.67 -28.70 20.98
CA ALA A 10 13.66 -29.40 20.17
C ALA A 10 12.19 -29.04 20.51
N MET A 11 11.25 -28.94 19.56
CA MET A 11 11.17 -29.55 18.23
C MET A 11 10.13 -28.75 17.42
N VAL A 12 10.47 -28.36 16.19
CA VAL A 12 9.52 -27.81 15.22
C VAL A 12 8.61 -28.95 14.75
N LEU A 13 7.30 -28.81 14.95
CA LEU A 13 6.30 -29.68 14.32
C LEU A 13 5.50 -28.85 13.32
N ALA A 14 5.82 -29.01 12.04
CA ALA A 14 5.01 -28.51 10.93
C ALA A 14 3.79 -29.41 10.77
N ALA A 15 2.58 -28.86 10.89
CA ALA A 15 1.34 -29.55 10.60
C ALA A 15 0.73 -28.99 9.31
N SER A 16 0.93 -29.71 8.21
CA SER A 16 0.26 -29.47 6.93
C SER A 16 -1.18 -30.01 7.01
N PHE A 17 -2.17 -29.13 6.86
CA PHE A 17 -3.56 -29.55 6.66
C PHE A 17 -3.83 -29.74 5.16
N LEU A 18 -3.98 -30.99 4.74
CA LEU A 18 -4.59 -31.41 3.49
C LEU A 18 -6.00 -31.92 3.80
N LEU A 19 -7.03 -31.38 3.14
CA LEU A 19 -8.33 -32.03 2.96
C LEU A 19 -8.82 -31.71 1.53
N VAL A 20 -8.93 -32.75 0.68
CA VAL A 20 -10.20 -33.40 0.23
C VAL A 20 -10.99 -32.46 -0.69
N GLY A 21 -11.32 -32.76 -1.95
CA GLY A 21 -11.48 -34.03 -2.66
C GLY A 21 -12.86 -33.98 -3.34
N CYS A 22 -12.98 -34.41 -4.60
CA CYS A 22 -14.21 -35.05 -5.11
C CYS A 22 -13.91 -35.69 -6.47
N GLY A 23 -14.03 -37.01 -6.51
CA GLY A 23 -13.84 -37.82 -7.71
C GLY A 23 -15.14 -38.11 -8.46
N ALA A 24 -14.94 -38.57 -9.69
CA ALA A 24 -15.76 -39.50 -10.47
C ALA A 24 -14.83 -39.95 -11.62
N GLY A 25 -14.58 -41.21 -11.97
CA GLY A 25 -15.33 -42.46 -11.80
C GLY A 25 -15.40 -43.12 -13.20
N GLY A 26 -15.02 -44.40 -13.31
CA GLY A 26 -15.25 -45.26 -14.51
C GLY A 26 -14.05 -45.42 -15.44
N THR A 27 -13.24 -46.49 -15.36
CA THR A 27 -13.37 -47.89 -15.87
C THR A 27 -12.67 -48.14 -17.21
N VAL A 28 -11.60 -48.95 -17.11
CA VAL A 28 -11.11 -50.06 -17.98
C VAL A 28 -11.52 -50.12 -19.45
N GLU A 29 -10.53 -50.31 -20.34
CA GLU A 29 -10.41 -51.37 -21.38
C GLU A 29 -9.31 -50.97 -22.39
N THR A 30 -8.20 -51.70 -22.46
CA THR A 30 -7.90 -52.87 -23.31
C THR A 30 -7.58 -52.52 -24.77
N MET A 31 -6.40 -52.98 -25.20
CA MET A 31 -5.83 -52.90 -26.55
C MET A 31 -6.75 -53.46 -27.64
N GLY A 32 -6.70 -52.87 -28.84
CA GLY A 32 -7.25 -53.47 -30.06
C GLY A 32 -6.93 -52.68 -31.33
N GLN A 33 -6.17 -53.30 -32.24
CA GLN A 33 -5.95 -52.89 -33.64
C GLN A 33 -7.25 -52.83 -34.46
N GLY A 34 -7.32 -51.97 -35.49
CA GLY A 34 -8.22 -52.20 -36.62
C GLY A 34 -8.72 -50.97 -37.40
N VAL A 35 -8.30 -50.91 -38.66
CA VAL A 35 -8.72 -50.11 -39.83
C VAL A 35 -10.22 -49.77 -39.93
N GLY A 36 -10.57 -48.53 -40.34
CA GLY A 36 -11.78 -48.26 -41.16
C GLY A 36 -12.56 -46.95 -40.94
N GLY A 37 -12.42 -45.98 -41.86
CA GLY A 37 -13.49 -45.08 -42.34
C GLY A 37 -13.79 -43.76 -41.58
N PRO A 38 -13.90 -42.59 -42.26
CA PRO A 38 -14.27 -41.34 -41.63
C PRO A 38 -15.79 -41.17 -41.57
N THR A 39 -16.36 -41.01 -40.37
CA THR A 39 -17.73 -40.51 -40.18
C THR A 39 -17.67 -39.09 -39.60
N VAL A 40 -18.09 -38.11 -40.40
CA VAL A 40 -18.20 -36.71 -39.95
C VAL A 40 -19.48 -36.58 -39.12
N ARG A 41 -19.36 -36.52 -37.79
CA ARG A 41 -20.44 -36.07 -36.90
C ARG A 41 -20.44 -34.54 -36.85
N ALA A 42 -21.52 -33.93 -37.34
CA ALA A 42 -21.77 -32.50 -37.18
C ALA A 42 -21.93 -32.16 -35.68
N ARG A 43 -21.04 -31.30 -35.16
CA ARG A 43 -21.11 -30.77 -33.80
C ARG A 43 -22.10 -29.62 -33.78
N VAL A 44 -23.23 -29.79 -33.09
CA VAL A 44 -24.13 -28.68 -32.76
C VAL A 44 -23.38 -27.75 -31.80
N ALA A 45 -23.15 -26.51 -32.23
CA ALA A 45 -22.48 -25.51 -31.42
C ALA A 45 -23.46 -24.94 -30.40
N THR A 46 -23.20 -25.17 -29.11
CA THR A 46 -23.87 -24.47 -28.00
C THR A 46 -23.45 -23.00 -28.04
N PRO A 47 -24.38 -22.03 -28.01
CA PRO A 47 -24.01 -20.62 -27.98
C PRO A 47 -23.25 -20.31 -26.68
N ALA A 48 -22.08 -19.71 -26.83
CA ALA A 48 -21.27 -19.25 -25.69
C ALA A 48 -22.02 -18.15 -24.92
N PRO A 49 -21.97 -18.14 -23.58
CA PRO A 49 -22.58 -17.08 -22.79
C PRO A 49 -21.96 -15.73 -23.17
N THR A 50 -22.81 -14.78 -23.54
CA THR A 50 -22.38 -13.41 -23.82
C THR A 50 -21.85 -12.79 -22.52
N PRO A 51 -20.62 -12.25 -22.48
CA PRO A 51 -20.12 -11.60 -21.28
C PRO A 51 -21.00 -10.40 -20.98
N THR A 52 -21.70 -10.46 -19.84
CA THR A 52 -22.40 -9.29 -19.30
C THR A 52 -21.33 -8.36 -18.75
N ALA A 53 -21.00 -7.31 -19.52
CA ALA A 53 -20.15 -6.24 -19.03
C ALA A 53 -20.92 -5.51 -17.92
N SER A 54 -20.57 -5.78 -16.67
CA SER A 54 -21.05 -5.00 -15.54
C SER A 54 -20.38 -3.62 -15.62
N LEU A 55 -21.16 -2.59 -15.93
CA LEU A 55 -20.68 -1.21 -15.87
C LEU A 55 -20.54 -0.84 -14.39
N GLU A 56 -19.33 -0.92 -13.85
CA GLU A 56 -19.06 -0.43 -12.51
C GLU A 56 -19.24 1.09 -12.48
N VAL A 57 -20.30 1.55 -11.81
CA VAL A 57 -20.61 2.97 -11.69
C VAL A 57 -19.62 3.61 -10.73
N ALA A 58 -18.89 4.62 -11.20
CA ALA A 58 -17.93 5.33 -10.38
C ALA A 58 -18.61 6.02 -9.18
N PRO A 59 -18.03 5.92 -7.98
CA PRO A 59 -18.63 6.52 -6.79
C PRO A 59 -18.63 8.05 -6.89
N GLN A 60 -19.75 8.67 -6.51
CA GLN A 60 -19.89 10.13 -6.52
C GLN A 60 -19.18 10.81 -5.36
N GLN A 61 -18.96 10.06 -4.27
CA GLN A 61 -18.22 10.50 -3.09
C GLN A 61 -16.93 9.68 -2.94
N LEU A 62 -15.96 10.22 -2.20
CA LEU A 62 -14.76 9.47 -1.86
C LEU A 62 -15.17 8.26 -0.98
N PRO A 63 -14.85 7.02 -1.40
CA PRO A 63 -15.28 5.84 -0.69
C PRO A 63 -14.55 5.68 0.64
N GLY A 64 -15.17 5.01 1.61
CA GLY A 64 -14.57 4.67 2.90
C GLY A 64 -14.46 5.82 3.91
N LEU A 65 -14.96 7.02 3.58
CA LEU A 65 -14.96 8.17 4.48
C LEU A 65 -16.33 8.36 5.15
N GLY A 66 -16.32 8.63 6.45
CA GLY A 66 -17.54 8.95 7.20
C GLY A 66 -18.08 10.35 6.86
N PRO A 67 -19.37 10.64 7.15
CA PRO A 67 -20.02 11.91 6.77
C PRO A 67 -19.29 13.16 7.29
N LYS A 68 -18.77 13.12 8.52
CA LYS A 68 -18.00 14.22 9.12
C LYS A 68 -16.75 14.54 8.30
N THR A 69 -15.98 13.52 7.90
CA THR A 69 -14.75 13.69 7.11
C THR A 69 -15.08 14.15 5.69
N LEU A 70 -16.10 13.57 5.07
CA LEU A 70 -16.56 13.98 3.73
C LEU A 70 -16.99 15.45 3.69
N ALA A 71 -17.70 15.93 4.72
CA ALA A 71 -18.14 17.31 4.80
C ALA A 71 -16.97 18.32 4.90
N ALA A 72 -15.80 17.88 5.36
CA ALA A 72 -14.60 18.71 5.42
C ALA A 72 -13.82 18.77 4.10
N VAL A 73 -14.16 17.94 3.10
CA VAL A 73 -13.50 17.96 1.78
C VAL A 73 -14.05 19.14 0.97
N PRO A 74 -13.19 20.08 0.50
CA PRO A 74 -13.65 21.19 -0.32
C PRO A 74 -14.36 20.71 -1.60
N SER A 75 -15.47 21.34 -1.95
CA SER A 75 -16.28 20.95 -3.13
C SER A 75 -15.54 21.08 -4.46
N THR A 76 -14.51 21.93 -4.51
CA THR A 76 -13.63 22.17 -5.66
C THR A 76 -12.52 21.13 -5.80
N THR A 77 -12.39 20.19 -4.85
CA THR A 77 -11.33 19.18 -4.85
C THR A 77 -11.43 18.30 -6.11
N ARG A 78 -10.31 18.16 -6.82
CA ARG A 78 -10.16 17.32 -8.02
C ARG A 78 -9.23 16.14 -7.82
N GLN A 79 -8.37 16.16 -6.81
CA GLN A 79 -7.50 15.05 -6.41
C GLN A 79 -7.51 14.93 -4.89
N ALA A 80 -7.53 13.70 -4.39
CA ALA A 80 -7.48 13.42 -2.96
C ALA A 80 -6.59 12.21 -2.69
N VAL A 81 -5.62 12.36 -1.79
CA VAL A 81 -4.88 11.23 -1.23
C VAL A 81 -5.64 10.76 -0.01
N VAL A 82 -6.19 9.55 -0.06
CA VAL A 82 -6.92 8.94 1.05
C VAL A 82 -6.03 7.91 1.71
N VAL A 83 -5.84 8.05 3.02
CA VAL A 83 -5.08 7.11 3.84
C VAL A 83 -6.04 6.45 4.83
N THR A 84 -6.14 5.12 4.77
CA THR A 84 -7.06 4.33 5.59
C THR A 84 -6.28 3.34 6.44
N GLY A 85 -6.36 3.47 7.76
CA GLY A 85 -5.80 2.50 8.70
C GLY A 85 -6.63 1.21 8.78
N ARG A 86 -6.00 0.08 9.14
CA ARG A 86 -6.73 -1.17 9.47
C ARG A 86 -7.61 -1.04 10.72
N GLY A 87 -7.37 -0.02 11.54
CA GLY A 87 -8.14 0.31 12.73
C GLY A 87 -7.53 1.50 13.45
N ARG A 88 -8.25 2.05 14.45
CA ARG A 88 -7.83 3.25 15.19
C ARG A 88 -6.44 3.11 15.82
N ASN A 89 -6.11 1.94 16.37
CA ASN A 89 -4.86 1.70 17.09
C ASN A 89 -3.81 0.94 16.27
N SER A 90 -3.94 0.95 14.93
CA SER A 90 -3.05 0.21 14.03
C SER A 90 -2.07 1.15 13.33
N PRO A 91 -0.77 0.83 13.25
CA PRO A 91 0.18 1.54 12.40
C PRO A 91 0.07 1.16 10.92
N ILE A 92 -0.64 0.07 10.61
CA ILE A 92 -0.80 -0.42 9.23
C ILE A 92 -1.94 0.33 8.55
N SER A 93 -1.65 0.89 7.38
CA SER A 93 -2.59 1.65 6.56
C SER A 93 -2.44 1.35 5.07
N THR A 94 -3.33 1.94 4.28
CA THR A 94 -3.35 1.86 2.82
C THR A 94 -3.57 3.26 2.28
N VAL A 95 -2.85 3.60 1.21
CA VAL A 95 -2.96 4.89 0.53
C VAL A 95 -3.50 4.68 -0.87
N VAL A 96 -4.43 5.53 -1.28
CA VAL A 96 -4.95 5.60 -2.64
C VAL A 96 -5.03 7.06 -3.08
N LEU A 97 -4.54 7.35 -4.29
CA LEU A 97 -4.81 8.61 -4.96
C LEU A 97 -6.12 8.50 -5.74
N TYR A 98 -7.07 9.37 -5.41
CA TYR A 98 -8.32 9.52 -6.14
C TYR A 98 -8.28 10.75 -7.03
N GLU A 99 -8.82 10.62 -8.24
CA GLU A 99 -9.01 11.72 -9.18
C GLU A 99 -10.49 11.90 -9.51
N ARG A 100 -10.96 13.14 -9.52
CA ARG A 100 -12.34 13.45 -9.89
C ARG A 100 -12.46 13.53 -11.41
N THR A 101 -13.35 12.72 -11.96
CA THR A 101 -13.71 12.69 -13.38
C THR A 101 -15.15 13.17 -13.56
N GLU A 102 -15.62 13.24 -14.80
CA GLU A 102 -17.04 13.51 -15.09
C GLU A 102 -17.97 12.42 -14.57
N ALA A 103 -17.52 11.17 -14.55
CA ALA A 103 -18.31 10.03 -14.08
C ALA A 103 -18.34 9.88 -12.55
N GLY A 104 -17.43 10.55 -11.83
CA GLY A 104 -17.25 10.39 -10.37
C GLY A 104 -15.78 10.31 -9.97
N TRP A 105 -15.50 9.82 -8.76
CA TRP A 105 -14.15 9.58 -8.28
C TRP A 105 -13.57 8.29 -8.86
N ARG A 106 -12.39 8.39 -9.46
CA ARG A 106 -11.61 7.26 -9.96
C ARG A 106 -10.45 6.99 -9.03
N ALA A 107 -10.32 5.74 -8.56
CA ALA A 107 -9.17 5.29 -7.79
C ALA A 107 -7.96 5.03 -8.70
N GLY A 108 -6.78 5.45 -8.26
CA GLY A 108 -5.51 4.91 -8.75
C GLY A 108 -5.15 3.59 -8.08
N PRO A 109 -3.89 3.13 -8.22
CA PRO A 109 -3.37 1.99 -7.48
C PRO A 109 -3.46 2.20 -5.97
N SER A 110 -3.51 1.09 -5.25
CA SER A 110 -3.48 1.04 -3.79
C SER A 110 -2.08 0.66 -3.33
N TRP A 111 -1.55 1.37 -2.35
CA TRP A 111 -0.23 1.14 -1.80
C TRP A 111 -0.29 0.82 -0.30
N PRO A 112 0.47 -0.18 0.18
CA PRO A 112 0.67 -0.36 1.61
C PRO A 112 1.37 0.85 2.20
N ALA A 113 0.97 1.26 3.40
CA ALA A 113 1.52 2.41 4.10
C ALA A 113 1.58 2.19 5.61
N HIS A 114 2.40 2.99 6.27
CA HIS A 114 2.52 2.99 7.73
C HIS A 114 2.22 4.38 8.27
N ASN A 115 1.36 4.43 9.27
CA ASN A 115 1.07 5.61 10.07
C ASN A 115 1.82 5.51 11.41
N ALA A 116 1.57 6.43 12.35
CA ALA A 116 2.29 6.46 13.62
C ALA A 116 2.05 5.17 14.43
N LEU A 117 3.03 4.81 15.26
CA LEU A 117 3.06 3.55 16.00
C LEU A 117 1.76 3.21 16.73
N ARG A 118 1.13 4.20 17.37
CA ARG A 118 -0.08 4.00 18.18
C ARG A 118 -1.38 4.18 17.41
N GLY A 119 -1.31 4.38 16.10
CA GLY A 119 -2.49 4.53 15.26
C GLY A 119 -2.89 5.98 15.04
N TRP A 120 -4.15 6.29 15.30
CA TRP A 120 -4.84 7.48 14.83
C TRP A 120 -5.60 8.18 15.96
N THR A 121 -5.58 9.51 15.98
CA THR A 121 -6.27 10.31 17.00
C THR A 121 -6.92 11.56 16.40
N ASP A 122 -8.07 11.95 16.95
CA ASP A 122 -8.72 13.24 16.68
C ASP A 122 -8.05 14.39 17.47
N HIS A 123 -7.20 14.08 18.45
CA HIS A 123 -6.56 15.03 19.37
C HIS A 123 -5.04 14.81 19.43
N HIS A 124 -4.38 15.01 18.29
CA HIS A 124 -2.93 14.77 18.19
C HIS A 124 -2.13 15.82 18.98
N ARG A 125 -1.09 15.35 19.66
CA ARG A 125 -0.10 16.14 20.38
C ARG A 125 1.30 15.66 19.99
N ALA A 126 2.24 16.60 19.95
CA ALA A 126 3.65 16.28 19.69
C ALA A 126 4.13 15.14 20.61
N GLY A 127 4.73 14.11 20.01
CA GLY A 127 5.28 12.95 20.72
C GLY A 127 4.25 11.93 21.21
N ASP A 128 2.95 12.07 20.92
CA ASP A 128 1.95 11.10 21.37
C ASP A 128 1.96 9.78 20.57
N LEU A 129 2.73 9.74 19.47
CA LEU A 129 2.90 8.63 18.53
C LEU A 129 1.62 8.20 17.81
N HIS A 130 0.66 9.11 17.63
CA HIS A 130 -0.52 8.92 16.79
C HIS A 130 -0.46 9.81 15.55
N SER A 131 -1.09 9.38 14.47
CA SER A 131 -1.34 10.21 13.30
C SER A 131 -2.64 10.99 13.50
N PRO A 132 -2.72 12.25 13.07
CA PRO A 132 -3.95 13.03 13.17
C PRO A 132 -5.01 12.51 12.19
N ILE A 133 -6.26 12.45 12.64
CA ILE A 133 -7.43 12.19 11.81
C ILE A 133 -7.97 13.54 11.31
N GLY A 134 -8.11 13.70 9.99
CA GLY A 134 -8.69 14.91 9.42
C GLY A 134 -8.55 15.02 7.90
N VAL A 135 -8.96 16.17 7.38
CA VAL A 135 -8.74 16.58 5.98
C VAL A 135 -7.76 17.74 5.98
N TYR A 136 -6.68 17.61 5.20
CA TYR A 136 -5.60 18.59 5.13
C TYR A 136 -5.26 18.88 3.67
N THR A 137 -4.91 20.13 3.38
CA THR A 137 -4.38 20.49 2.06
C THR A 137 -2.94 20.03 1.92
N LEU A 138 -2.54 19.76 0.68
CA LEU A 138 -1.15 19.51 0.31
C LEU A 138 -0.57 20.84 -0.17
N ALA A 139 0.51 21.30 0.47
CA ALA A 139 1.08 22.62 0.20
C ALA A 139 2.45 22.53 -0.47
N ASP A 140 3.28 21.58 -0.03
CA ASP A 140 4.67 21.49 -0.41
C ASP A 140 5.07 20.02 -0.63
N ALA A 141 6.13 19.83 -1.39
CA ALA A 141 6.84 18.58 -1.55
C ALA A 141 8.35 18.79 -1.31
N GLY A 142 9.09 17.70 -1.16
CA GLY A 142 10.53 17.76 -1.01
C GLY A 142 11.13 16.37 -0.91
N GLY A 143 12.42 16.31 -0.64
CA GLY A 143 13.10 15.03 -0.44
C GLY A 143 14.60 15.10 -0.63
N LEU A 144 15.25 13.96 -0.39
CA LEU A 144 16.68 13.78 -0.64
C LEU A 144 16.97 13.77 -2.16
N LEU A 145 16.05 13.21 -2.94
CA LEU A 145 16.20 13.01 -4.38
C LEU A 145 15.71 14.24 -5.18
N PRO A 146 16.14 14.39 -6.45
CA PRO A 146 15.64 15.44 -7.35
C PRO A 146 14.12 15.41 -7.50
N ASP A 147 13.52 16.56 -7.80
CA ASP A 147 12.09 16.69 -8.07
C ASP A 147 11.63 15.63 -9.12
N PRO A 148 10.65 14.76 -8.79
CA PRO A 148 10.15 13.74 -9.69
C PRO A 148 9.20 14.27 -10.79
N GLY A 149 9.02 15.59 -10.88
CA GLY A 149 8.10 16.27 -11.80
C GLY A 149 6.77 16.69 -11.13
N THR A 150 6.80 17.01 -9.83
CA THR A 150 5.60 17.47 -9.13
C THR A 150 5.19 18.89 -9.57
N ARG A 151 3.92 19.24 -9.35
CA ARG A 151 3.43 20.62 -9.49
C ARG A 151 3.43 21.39 -8.16
N LEU A 152 3.68 20.69 -7.04
CA LEU A 152 3.88 21.33 -5.75
C LEU A 152 5.27 21.98 -5.71
N PRO A 153 5.46 23.07 -4.95
CA PRO A 153 6.80 23.53 -4.60
C PRO A 153 7.65 22.38 -4.06
N TYR A 154 8.90 22.25 -4.52
CA TYR A 154 9.78 21.14 -4.16
C TYR A 154 11.07 21.63 -3.50
N ASP A 155 11.29 21.26 -2.24
CA ASP A 155 12.56 21.50 -1.54
C ASP A 155 13.45 20.25 -1.55
N ARG A 156 14.57 20.33 -2.27
CA ARG A 156 15.58 19.27 -2.27
C ARG A 156 16.68 19.59 -1.28
N SER A 157 16.91 18.71 -0.31
CA SER A 157 17.95 18.93 0.70
C SER A 157 18.54 17.63 1.24
N GLY A 158 19.82 17.65 1.59
CA GLY A 158 20.46 16.55 2.35
C GLY A 158 19.86 16.37 3.75
N ALA A 159 19.13 17.37 4.25
CA ALA A 159 18.42 17.31 5.53
C ALA A 159 17.29 16.26 5.56
N PHE A 160 16.86 15.76 4.39
CA PHE A 160 15.93 14.63 4.26
C PHE A 160 16.65 13.28 4.43
N THR A 161 17.59 13.19 5.35
CA THR A 161 18.28 11.95 5.72
C THR A 161 17.96 11.62 7.17
N ALA A 162 17.39 10.44 7.41
CA ALA A 162 17.15 9.93 8.76
C ALA A 162 18.05 8.72 9.04
N PRO A 163 18.95 8.81 10.04
CA PRO A 163 19.73 7.67 10.48
C PRO A 163 18.90 6.76 11.41
N GLY A 164 19.33 5.51 11.57
CA GLY A 164 18.77 4.59 12.56
C GLY A 164 17.67 3.67 12.02
N THR A 165 16.92 3.10 12.95
CA THR A 165 15.87 2.11 12.68
C THR A 165 14.51 2.61 13.18
N GLY A 166 13.46 2.31 12.44
CA GLY A 166 12.09 2.54 12.85
C GLY A 166 11.61 1.50 13.87
N PHE A 167 10.33 1.58 14.22
CA PHE A 167 9.77 0.82 15.34
C PHE A 167 9.60 -0.68 15.06
N GLU A 168 9.63 -1.10 13.78
CA GLU A 168 9.63 -2.51 13.37
C GLU A 168 11.06 -3.05 13.19
N GLY A 169 12.08 -2.24 13.54
CA GLY A 169 13.50 -2.58 13.35
C GLY A 169 14.00 -2.36 11.92
N GLU A 170 13.19 -1.76 11.07
CA GLU A 170 13.50 -1.44 9.68
C GLU A 170 14.44 -0.23 9.58
N PRO A 171 15.36 -0.17 8.60
CA PRO A 171 16.19 1.00 8.40
C PRO A 171 15.35 2.21 7.96
N LEU A 172 15.66 3.39 8.51
CA LEU A 172 15.04 4.67 8.10
C LEU A 172 15.65 5.26 6.82
N THR A 173 16.72 4.66 6.31
CA THR A 173 17.31 5.03 5.02
C THR A 173 16.27 4.93 3.91
N GLY A 174 16.13 6.00 3.13
CA GLY A 174 15.18 6.09 2.02
C GLY A 174 13.77 6.54 2.42
N SER A 175 13.45 6.67 3.72
CA SER A 175 12.11 7.09 4.17
C SER A 175 11.74 8.52 3.75
N PHE A 176 12.72 9.33 3.36
CA PHE A 176 12.56 10.73 2.98
C PHE A 176 13.11 11.03 1.59
N ASP A 177 13.22 10.01 0.73
CA ASP A 177 13.62 10.19 -0.66
C ASP A 177 12.67 11.15 -1.39
N TYR A 178 11.36 11.00 -1.11
CA TYR A 178 10.28 11.89 -1.54
C TYR A 178 9.27 12.09 -0.41
N VAL A 179 8.85 13.33 -0.20
CA VAL A 179 7.94 13.75 0.87
C VAL A 179 6.89 14.69 0.27
N ILE A 180 5.65 14.55 0.74
CA ILE A 180 4.59 15.52 0.53
C ILE A 180 4.14 16.02 1.91
N ALA A 181 4.03 17.33 2.08
CA ALA A 181 3.63 17.94 3.33
C ALA A 181 2.11 18.16 3.38
N ILE A 182 1.49 17.70 4.46
CA ILE A 182 0.12 18.08 4.83
C ILE A 182 0.13 19.37 5.64
N ASN A 183 -0.83 20.26 5.40
CA ASN A 183 -0.97 21.49 6.16
C ASN A 183 -1.69 21.26 7.50
N TYR A 184 -1.12 20.40 8.35
CA TYR A 184 -1.70 20.03 9.66
C TYR A 184 -1.54 21.15 10.70
N ASN A 185 -0.36 21.78 10.74
CA ASN A 185 0.00 22.78 11.75
C ASN A 185 -0.53 24.20 11.48
N ARG A 186 -1.31 24.41 10.41
CA ARG A 186 -1.91 25.73 10.11
C ARG A 186 -3.43 25.61 9.98
N PRO A 187 -4.19 25.69 11.10
CA PRO A 187 -5.63 25.84 10.99
C PRO A 187 -5.94 27.19 10.29
N GLY A 188 -6.55 27.14 9.10
CA GLY A 188 -7.08 28.32 8.40
C GLY A 188 -6.10 29.11 7.50
N ALA A 189 -4.98 28.54 7.07
CA ALA A 189 -4.12 29.24 6.09
C ALA A 189 -4.67 29.08 4.67
N ASP A 190 -5.28 30.15 4.16
CA ASP A 190 -5.48 30.38 2.74
C ASP A 190 -4.12 30.35 2.00
N ALA A 191 -4.12 29.80 0.79
CA ALA A 191 -2.95 29.37 0.02
C ALA A 191 -2.06 30.52 -0.52
N THR A 192 -1.54 31.42 0.31
CA THR A 192 -0.73 32.56 -0.20
C THR A 192 0.49 32.95 0.66
N GLY A 193 0.82 32.20 1.72
CA GLY A 193 1.98 32.52 2.56
C GLY A 193 3.30 31.90 2.07
N ALA A 194 4.07 32.64 1.26
CA ALA A 194 5.48 32.32 0.98
C ALA A 194 6.33 32.55 2.24
N GLY A 195 6.55 31.49 3.02
CA GLY A 195 7.47 31.47 4.15
C GLY A 195 8.17 30.13 4.21
N GLN A 196 9.51 30.14 4.22
CA GLN A 196 10.35 28.94 4.18
C GLN A 196 9.91 27.90 5.22
N PRO A 197 9.74 26.62 4.84
CA PRO A 197 9.24 25.60 5.74
C PRO A 197 10.30 25.17 6.76
N GLY A 198 9.94 25.25 8.03
CA GLY A 198 10.46 24.30 9.01
C GLY A 198 9.72 22.99 8.82
N VAL A 199 10.38 21.97 8.26
CA VAL A 199 9.89 20.59 8.35
C VAL A 199 9.83 20.26 9.84
N GLN A 200 8.62 20.10 10.41
CA GLN A 200 8.47 19.51 11.73
C GLN A 200 9.01 18.08 11.63
N ARG A 201 10.19 17.84 12.19
CA ARG A 201 10.95 16.59 12.13
C ARG A 201 10.42 15.52 13.08
N ASP A 202 9.11 15.50 13.30
CA ASP A 202 8.46 14.34 13.91
C ASP A 202 8.23 13.36 12.77
N ALA A 203 9.03 12.28 12.73
CA ALA A 203 9.08 11.27 11.67
C ALA A 203 7.85 11.25 10.74
N PRO A 204 7.91 11.92 9.57
CA PRO A 204 6.80 11.88 8.62
C PRO A 204 6.53 10.44 8.16
N HIS A 205 5.25 10.12 8.03
CA HIS A 205 4.75 8.88 7.43
C HIS A 205 5.22 8.78 5.98
N SER A 206 6.27 8.01 5.73
CA SER A 206 6.86 7.83 4.40
C SER A 206 5.90 7.08 3.48
N LEU A 207 5.54 7.68 2.35
CA LEU A 207 4.87 7.01 1.24
C LEU A 207 5.90 6.12 0.53
N ARG A 208 5.80 4.79 0.70
CA ARG A 208 6.71 3.83 0.07
C ARG A 208 6.32 3.57 -1.40
N ARG A 209 7.30 3.65 -2.30
CA ARG A 209 7.32 2.94 -3.58
C ARG A 209 8.35 1.81 -3.48
N ASN A 210 7.94 0.61 -3.08
CA ASN A 210 8.82 -0.56 -3.08
C ASN A 210 8.72 -1.29 -4.41
N ASP A 211 9.46 -0.83 -5.42
CA ASP A 211 9.78 -1.62 -6.60
C ASP A 211 11.23 -1.32 -7.00
N HIS A 212 12.18 -1.91 -6.28
CA HIS A 212 13.53 -2.13 -6.79
C HIS A 212 13.93 -3.59 -6.51
N PRO A 213 14.25 -4.38 -7.54
CA PRO A 213 14.80 -5.71 -7.33
C PRO A 213 16.17 -5.57 -6.67
N VAL A 214 16.34 -6.25 -5.55
CA VAL A 214 17.63 -6.42 -4.87
C VAL A 214 18.60 -7.03 -5.87
N ARG A 215 19.62 -6.27 -6.29
CA ARG A 215 20.74 -6.86 -7.04
C ARG A 215 21.49 -7.82 -6.11
N PRO A 216 21.73 -9.08 -6.51
CA PRO A 216 22.60 -9.96 -5.74
C PRO A 216 24.03 -9.40 -5.74
N GLN A 217 24.65 -9.32 -4.56
CA GLN A 217 26.07 -9.00 -4.45
C GLN A 217 26.91 -10.12 -5.09
N PRO A 218 27.96 -9.80 -5.86
CA PRO A 218 28.88 -10.81 -6.36
C PRO A 218 29.65 -11.42 -5.18
N GLY A 219 29.50 -12.73 -5.02
CA GLY A 219 30.17 -13.51 -3.99
C GLY A 219 31.69 -13.32 -4.06
N ARG A 220 32.31 -13.07 -2.90
CA ARG A 220 33.76 -13.15 -2.73
C ARG A 220 34.20 -14.59 -3.00
N SER A 221 34.80 -14.82 -4.16
CA SER A 221 35.56 -16.03 -4.43
C SER A 221 36.77 -16.06 -3.50
N GLY A 222 36.72 -16.93 -2.49
CA GLY A 222 37.93 -17.41 -1.83
C GLY A 222 38.79 -18.15 -2.83
N ARG A 223 40.10 -17.92 -2.79
CA ARG A 223 41.10 -18.80 -3.36
C ARG A 223 42.04 -19.27 -2.25
N PRO A 224 42.55 -20.51 -2.38
CA PRO A 224 43.15 -21.29 -1.29
C PRO A 224 44.48 -20.73 -0.79
#